data_AF-A0A382PL88-F1
#
_entry.id   AF-A0A382PL88-F1
#
_cell.length_a   1.000
_cell.length_b   1.000
_cell.length_c   1.000
_cell.angle_alpha   90.00
_cell.angle_beta   90.00
_cell.angle_gamma   90.00
#
_symmetry.space_group_name_H-M   'P 1'
#
loop_
_entity.id
_entity.type
_entity.pdbx_description
1 polymer ?
#
loop_
_entity_poly.entity_id
_entity_poly.type
_entity_poly.pdbx_seq_one_letter_code
_entity_poly.pdbx_strand_id
1 'polypeptide(L)'
;MSLLRFRVNFCGVVAVFFLVFSFPVLATAGAKIKIDDTKFFQIGMGFRGSLSLNENSAPDPGEESFNLNADNMRLYTVSQVHKNVQVEFNTERGSATVDDAESIVILDAVAKLQFDAFELWLG
;
A
#
# COMPACT_ATOMS: atom_id res chain seq x y z
N MET A 1 17.72 1.07 -39.80
CA MET A 1 17.19 1.76 -38.61
C MET A 1 16.12 0.91 -37.91
N SER A 2 16.44 -0.34 -37.52
CA SER A 2 15.51 -1.22 -36.78
C SER A 2 16.19 -1.93 -35.60
N LEU A 3 17.50 -2.20 -35.70
CA LEU A 3 18.31 -2.81 -34.63
C LEU A 3 18.42 -1.94 -33.37
N LEU A 4 18.38 -0.61 -33.50
CA LEU A 4 18.47 0.31 -32.36
C LEU A 4 17.19 0.30 -31.51
N ARG A 5 16.00 0.25 -32.16
CA ARG A 5 14.70 0.18 -31.48
C ARG A 5 14.47 -1.15 -30.76
N PHE A 6 15.01 -2.26 -31.28
CA PHE A 6 14.92 -3.57 -30.64
C PHE A 6 15.73 -3.66 -29.33
N ARG A 7 16.93 -3.07 -29.29
CA ARG A 7 17.77 -3.04 -28.07
C ARG A 7 17.16 -2.21 -26.95
N VAL A 8 16.49 -1.09 -27.25
CA VAL A 8 15.86 -0.22 -26.26
C VAL A 8 14.63 -0.91 -25.64
N ASN A 9 13.78 -1.54 -26.46
CA ASN A 9 12.61 -2.28 -25.97
C ASN A 9 13.00 -3.52 -25.14
N PHE A 10 14.05 -4.24 -25.54
CA PHE A 10 14.53 -5.41 -24.79
C PHE A 10 15.16 -5.02 -23.44
N CYS A 11 15.90 -3.91 -23.38
CA CYS A 11 16.49 -3.41 -22.13
C CYS A 11 15.41 -2.92 -21.15
N GLY A 12 14.36 -2.25 -21.65
CA GLY A 12 13.24 -1.79 -20.84
C GLY A 12 12.46 -2.94 -20.18
N VAL A 13 12.18 -4.02 -20.93
CA VAL A 13 11.49 -5.20 -20.39
C VAL A 13 12.34 -5.90 -19.32
N VAL A 14 13.66 -6.00 -19.51
CA VAL A 14 14.58 -6.59 -18.53
C VAL A 14 14.68 -5.74 -17.26
N ALA A 15 14.70 -4.41 -17.38
CA ALA A 15 14.73 -3.50 -16.23
C ALA A 15 13.45 -3.59 -15.37
N VAL A 16 12.27 -3.65 -16.00
CA VAL A 16 11.00 -3.85 -15.28
C VAL A 16 10.94 -5.23 -14.62
N PHE A 17 11.45 -6.27 -15.28
CA PHE A 17 11.49 -7.62 -14.70
C PHE A 17 12.40 -7.69 -13.46
N PHE A 18 13.57 -7.03 -13.49
CA PHE A 18 14.46 -6.94 -12.33
C PHE A 18 13.86 -6.14 -11.17
N LEU A 19 13.07 -5.10 -11.46
CA LEU A 19 12.39 -4.29 -10.43
C LEU A 19 11.29 -5.12 -9.73
N VAL A 20 10.53 -5.93 -10.46
CA VAL A 20 9.50 -6.81 -9.88
C VAL A 20 10.11 -7.96 -9.07
N PHE A 21 11.22 -8.55 -9.53
CA PHE A 21 11.89 -9.66 -8.83
C PHE A 21 12.75 -9.22 -7.63
N SER A 22 13.09 -7.94 -7.51
CA SER A 22 13.80 -7.36 -6.35
C SER A 22 12.87 -6.79 -5.27
N PHE A 23 11.55 -6.92 -5.46
CA PHE A 23 10.53 -6.52 -4.48
C PHE A 23 10.04 -7.62 -3.48
N PRO A 24 10.72 -8.76 -3.19
CA PRO A 24 10.21 -9.70 -2.21
C PRO A 24 10.33 -9.17 -0.77
N VAL A 25 10.92 -7.98 -0.56
CA VAL A 25 11.19 -7.40 0.76
C VAL A 25 10.00 -6.61 1.32
N LEU A 26 9.00 -6.23 0.52
CA LEU A 26 7.80 -5.55 1.05
C LEU A 26 6.76 -6.52 1.66
N ALA A 27 6.93 -7.83 1.47
CA ALA A 27 6.01 -8.82 2.05
C ALA A 27 6.09 -8.92 3.59
N THR A 28 7.10 -8.29 4.22
CA THR A 28 7.26 -8.19 5.68
C THR A 28 6.88 -6.82 6.26
N ALA A 29 6.02 -6.03 5.60
CA ALA A 29 5.64 -4.69 6.07
C ALA A 29 4.65 -4.68 7.26
N GLY A 30 4.64 -5.72 8.09
CA GLY A 30 3.84 -5.77 9.32
C GLY A 30 4.56 -6.45 10.48
N ALA A 31 4.52 -5.82 11.65
CA ALA A 31 5.06 -6.36 12.89
C ALA A 31 3.94 -6.98 13.71
N LYS A 32 4.13 -8.23 14.15
CA LYS A 32 3.24 -8.91 15.10
C LYS A 32 3.98 -9.11 16.42
N ILE A 33 3.53 -8.40 17.44
CA ILE A 33 4.02 -8.54 18.81
C ILE A 33 3.07 -9.50 19.52
N LYS A 34 3.57 -10.69 19.85
CA LYS A 34 2.84 -11.66 20.67
C LYS A 34 3.11 -11.35 22.13
N ILE A 35 2.04 -11.22 22.91
CA ILE A 35 2.11 -11.10 24.37
C ILE A 35 1.99 -12.50 24.97
N ASP A 36 1.10 -13.32 24.41
CA ASP A 36 0.84 -14.71 24.78
C ASP A 36 0.24 -15.47 23.58
N ASP A 37 -0.10 -16.75 23.73
CA ASP A 37 -0.71 -17.58 22.68
C ASP A 37 -2.04 -17.04 22.16
N THR A 38 -2.79 -16.35 23.03
CA THR A 38 -4.14 -15.83 22.73
C THR A 38 -4.19 -14.31 22.62
N LYS A 39 -3.06 -13.63 22.82
CA LYS A 39 -3.00 -12.16 22.88
C LYS A 39 -1.87 -11.65 22.00
N PHE A 40 -2.22 -10.80 21.05
CA PHE A 40 -1.24 -10.18 20.18
C PHE A 40 -1.66 -8.78 19.75
N PHE A 41 -0.68 -7.98 19.38
CA PHE A 41 -0.87 -6.75 18.65
C PHE A 41 -0.14 -6.85 17.31
N GLN A 42 -0.83 -6.54 16.23
CA GLN A 42 -0.28 -6.53 14.89
C GLN A 42 -0.50 -5.15 14.27
N ILE A 43 0.56 -4.63 13.68
CA ILE A 43 0.54 -3.39 12.91
C ILE A 43 1.12 -3.68 11.53
N GLY A 44 0.44 -3.24 10.48
CA GLY A 44 0.86 -3.38 9.10
C GLY A 44 0.68 -2.07 8.35
N MET A 45 1.48 -1.83 7.32
CA MET A 45 1.36 -0.64 6.48
C MET A 45 1.27 -1.02 5.01
N GLY A 46 0.37 -0.36 4.28
CA GLY A 46 0.27 -0.42 2.83
C GLY A 46 0.64 0.92 2.22
N PHE A 47 1.48 0.91 1.19
CA PHE A 47 1.83 2.10 0.43
C PHE A 47 1.52 1.89 -1.06
N ARG A 48 0.90 2.88 -1.69
CA ARG A 48 0.65 2.91 -3.13
C ARG A 48 1.25 4.20 -3.70
N GLY A 49 2.14 4.04 -4.68
CA GLY A 49 2.62 5.14 -5.50
C GLY A 49 2.38 4.85 -6.98
N SER A 50 2.29 5.91 -7.78
CA SER A 50 2.14 5.84 -9.22
C SER A 50 3.33 6.50 -9.90
N LEU A 51 3.75 5.90 -11.01
CA LEU A 51 4.75 6.45 -11.92
C LEU A 51 4.08 6.67 -13.26
N SER A 52 4.12 7.89 -13.76
CA SER A 52 3.65 8.22 -15.11
C SER A 52 4.79 8.80 -15.94
N LEU A 53 4.98 8.21 -17.12
CA LEU A 53 5.85 8.70 -18.18
C LEU A 53 4.95 9.27 -19.25
N ASN A 54 5.02 10.57 -19.46
CA ASN A 54 4.23 11.21 -20.49
C ASN A 54 5.17 11.77 -21.56
N GLU A 55 5.26 11.03 -22.66
CA GLU A 55 5.89 11.49 -23.89
C GLU A 55 4.84 12.26 -24.71
N ASN A 56 5.10 13.53 -25.03
CA ASN A 56 4.33 14.35 -25.98
C ASN A 56 2.97 14.97 -25.51
N SER A 57 2.81 15.34 -24.22
CA SER A 57 1.62 16.10 -23.74
C SER A 57 1.94 17.42 -23.00
N ALA A 58 3.12 17.99 -23.20
CA ALA A 58 3.38 19.38 -22.81
C ALA A 58 2.81 20.33 -23.90
N PRO A 59 2.42 21.58 -23.56
CA PRO A 59 2.00 22.57 -24.55
C PRO A 59 3.06 22.85 -25.65
N ASP A 60 4.32 22.47 -25.38
CA ASP A 60 5.46 22.54 -26.28
C ASP A 60 5.88 21.14 -26.78
N PRO A 61 6.09 20.94 -28.10
CA PRO A 61 6.60 19.70 -28.64
C PRO A 61 8.08 19.52 -28.26
N GLY A 62 8.39 18.61 -27.33
CA GLY A 62 9.77 18.24 -26.99
C GLY A 62 10.07 17.88 -25.53
N GLU A 63 9.14 18.09 -24.61
CA GLU A 63 9.36 17.87 -23.18
C GLU A 63 8.86 16.48 -22.73
N GLU A 64 9.76 15.68 -22.17
CA GLU A 64 9.44 14.41 -21.49
C GLU A 64 9.16 14.72 -20.01
N SER A 65 7.97 14.37 -19.49
CA SER A 65 7.65 14.56 -18.08
C SER A 65 7.62 13.23 -17.32
N PHE A 66 8.45 13.12 -16.29
CA PHE A 66 8.53 12.00 -15.35
C PHE A 66 7.88 12.40 -14.02
N ASN A 67 6.69 11.85 -13.73
CA ASN A 67 5.95 12.17 -12.51
C ASN A 67 5.88 10.94 -11.59
N LEU A 68 6.47 11.07 -10.40
CA LEU A 68 6.33 10.14 -9.28
C LEU A 68 5.33 10.71 -8.27
N ASN A 69 4.30 9.95 -7.92
CA ASN A 69 3.31 10.35 -6.93
C ASN A 69 3.15 9.29 -5.83
N ALA A 70 2.92 9.76 -4.59
CA ALA A 70 2.54 8.93 -3.46
C ALA A 70 1.02 8.99 -3.28
N ASP A 71 0.31 8.05 -3.90
CA ASP A 71 -1.15 8.10 -4.03
C ASP A 71 -1.87 7.83 -2.70
N ASN A 72 -1.42 6.85 -1.91
CA ASN A 72 -2.09 6.44 -0.67
C ASN A 72 -1.12 5.74 0.29
N MET A 73 -1.28 6.00 1.59
CA MET A 73 -0.67 5.23 2.67
C MET A 73 -1.76 4.77 3.64
N ARG A 74 -1.79 3.47 3.95
CA ARG A 74 -2.73 2.84 4.88
C ARG A 74 -1.99 2.23 6.05
N LEU A 75 -2.51 2.43 7.25
CA LEU A 75 -2.05 1.78 8.47
C LEU A 75 -3.15 0.83 8.96
N TYR A 76 -2.81 -0.45 9.05
CA TYR A 76 -3.67 -1.50 9.55
C TYR A 76 -3.25 -1.85 10.96
N THR A 77 -4.18 -1.85 11.91
CA THR A 77 -3.90 -2.31 13.27
C THR A 77 -4.93 -3.34 13.71
N VAL A 78 -4.43 -4.43 14.30
CA VAL A 78 -5.24 -5.52 14.80
C VAL A 78 -4.74 -5.88 16.19
N SER A 79 -5.63 -5.93 17.17
CA SER A 79 -5.32 -6.40 18.51
C SER A 79 -6.21 -7.58 18.86
N GLN A 80 -5.61 -8.71 19.23
CA GLN A 80 -6.32 -9.77 19.92
C GLN A 80 -6.09 -9.61 21.41
N VAL A 81 -7.14 -9.23 22.14
CA VAL A 81 -7.09 -9.00 23.59
C VAL A 81 -7.49 -10.25 24.38
N HIS A 82 -8.18 -11.20 23.74
CA HIS A 82 -8.53 -12.51 24.29
C HIS A 82 -8.74 -13.51 23.15
N LYS A 83 -8.70 -14.83 23.42
CA LYS A 83 -8.96 -15.88 22.41
C LYS A 83 -10.28 -15.71 21.63
N ASN A 84 -11.25 -14.98 22.20
CA ASN A 84 -12.57 -14.75 21.61
C ASN A 84 -12.85 -13.27 21.27
N VAL A 85 -11.87 -12.37 21.46
CA VAL A 85 -12.08 -10.92 21.30
C VAL A 85 -10.93 -10.31 20.51
N GLN A 86 -11.27 -9.72 19.38
CA GLN A 86 -10.34 -9.00 18.51
C GLN A 86 -10.89 -7.61 18.17
N VAL A 87 -10.01 -6.64 18.01
CA VAL A 87 -10.33 -5.29 17.57
C VAL A 87 -9.44 -4.94 16.39
N GLU A 88 -10.04 -4.34 15.37
CA GLU A 88 -9.37 -3.79 14.19
C GLU A 88 -9.61 -2.28 14.15
N PHE A 89 -8.55 -1.53 13.88
CA PHE A 89 -8.62 -0.09 13.69
C PHE A 89 -7.69 0.31 12.56
N ASN A 90 -8.27 0.63 11.42
CA ASN A 90 -7.54 0.89 10.19
C ASN A 90 -7.69 2.37 9.80
N THR A 91 -6.60 2.99 9.38
CA THR A 91 -6.57 4.41 8.98
C THR A 91 -5.89 4.57 7.64
N GLU A 92 -6.27 5.59 6.87
CA GLU A 92 -5.57 5.96 5.64
C GLU A 92 -5.23 7.45 5.60
N ARG A 93 -4.15 7.78 4.89
CA ARG A 93 -3.82 9.15 4.52
C ARG A 93 -4.68 9.53 3.31
N GLY A 94 -5.61 10.47 3.52
CA GLY A 94 -6.39 11.07 2.44
C GLY A 94 -5.49 11.82 1.47
N SER A 95 -5.85 11.80 0.17
CA SER A 95 -5.10 12.54 -0.85
C SER A 95 -5.36 14.03 -0.69
N ALA A 96 -4.32 14.81 -0.40
CA ALA A 96 -4.40 16.27 -0.36
C ALA A 96 -4.46 16.82 -1.79
N THR A 97 -5.55 17.50 -2.14
CA THR A 97 -5.50 18.49 -3.22
C THR A 97 -4.72 19.71 -2.73
N VAL A 98 -3.98 20.35 -3.63
CA VAL A 98 -2.88 21.34 -3.46
C VAL A 98 -3.03 22.42 -2.36
N ASP A 99 -4.21 22.63 -1.76
CA ASP A 99 -4.48 23.59 -0.69
C ASP A 99 -5.07 23.00 0.62
N ASP A 100 -5.33 21.69 0.70
CA ASP A 100 -5.86 21.02 1.89
C ASP A 100 -4.75 20.28 2.63
N ALA A 101 -4.63 20.52 3.94
CA ALA A 101 -3.72 19.77 4.79
C ALA A 101 -4.04 18.26 4.68
N GLU A 102 -3.00 17.45 4.49
CA GLU A 102 -3.11 15.99 4.49
C GLU A 102 -3.83 15.53 5.75
N SER A 103 -4.96 14.85 5.59
CA SER A 103 -5.75 14.33 6.72
C SER A 103 -5.60 12.82 6.85
N ILE A 104 -5.56 12.35 8.09
CA ILE A 104 -5.67 10.93 8.42
C ILE A 104 -7.15 10.66 8.66
N VAL A 105 -7.72 9.73 7.88
CA VAL A 105 -9.11 9.29 8.01
C VAL A 105 -9.18 7.88 8.57
N ILE A 106 -10.25 7.59 9.31
CA ILE A 106 -10.54 6.24 9.79
C ILE A 106 -11.19 5.47 8.65
N LEU A 107 -10.60 4.33 8.27
CA LEU A 107 -11.11 3.43 7.25
C LEU A 107 -12.18 2.51 7.84
N ASP A 108 -11.88 1.92 9.00
CA ASP A 108 -12.80 1.10 9.78
C ASP A 108 -12.35 0.99 11.24
N ALA A 109 -13.31 0.69 12.11
CA ALA A 109 -13.09 0.38 13.52
C ALA A 109 -14.07 -0.72 13.92
N VAL A 110 -13.59 -1.97 14.01
CA VAL A 110 -14.46 -3.14 14.19
C VAL A 110 -14.01 -3.96 15.40
N ALA A 111 -14.95 -4.31 16.28
CA ALA A 111 -14.77 -5.31 17.32
C ALA A 111 -15.40 -6.64 16.87
N LYS A 112 -14.62 -7.73 16.96
CA LYS A 112 -15.02 -9.09 16.61
C LYS A 112 -15.08 -9.95 17.87
N LEU A 113 -16.26 -10.52 18.12
CA LEU A 113 -16.53 -11.45 19.21
C LEU A 113 -16.78 -12.84 18.64
N GLN A 114 -15.91 -13.80 18.95
CA GLN A 114 -16.01 -15.18 18.49
C GLN A 114 -16.73 -16.05 19.51
N PHE A 115 -17.84 -16.65 19.09
CA PHE A 115 -18.57 -17.69 19.82
C PHE A 115 -18.43 -19.02 19.07
N ASP A 116 -18.74 -20.14 19.74
CA ASP A 116 -18.55 -21.47 19.15
C ASP A 116 -19.36 -21.70 17.85
N ALA A 117 -20.48 -20.99 17.68
CA ALA A 117 -21.39 -21.16 16.54
C ALA A 117 -21.37 -20.01 15.52
N PHE A 118 -20.93 -18.81 15.92
CA PHE A 118 -20.95 -17.63 15.07
C PHE A 118 -19.97 -16.56 15.56
N GLU A 119 -19.68 -15.60 14.68
CA GLU A 119 -18.84 -14.43 14.99
C GLU A 119 -19.70 -13.17 14.87
N LEU A 120 -19.62 -12.27 15.85
CA LEU A 120 -20.33 -11.00 15.86
C LEU A 120 -19.35 -9.85 15.60
N TRP A 121 -19.64 -9.02 14.60
CA TRP A 121 -18.87 -7.82 14.26
C TRP A 121 -19.65 -6.57 14.67
N LEU A 122 -18.97 -5.65 15.36
CA LEU A 122 -19.53 -4.40 15.84
C LEU A 122 -18.62 -3.26 15.37
N GLY A 123 -19.11 -2.42 14.46
CA GLY A 123 -18.32 -1.33 13.86
C GLY A 123 -18.92 -0.85 12.56
#